data_AF-A0A2S4UJV3-F1
#
_entry.id   AF-A0A2S4UJV3-F1
#
_cell.length_a   1.000
_cell.length_b   1.000
_cell.length_c   1.000
_cell.angle_alpha   90.00
_cell.angle_beta   90.00
_cell.angle_gamma   90.00
#
_symmetry.space_group_name_H-M   'P 1'
#
loop_
_entity.id
_entity.type
_entity.pdbx_description
1 polymer ?
#
loop_
_entity_poly.entity_id
_entity_poly.type
_entity_poly.pdbx_seq_one_letter_code
_entity_poly.pdbx_strand_id
1 'polypeptide(L)'
;MDASSKILYELVPSNDECRQNSVYVQYENPNRKDQLPKREFKFESHDFIHDKWRFNFRDSSGTQQYYKFEQNLTNRGGRLYKVARGKPSQFVAIYRDQLRGDKWWNTPAGVRTFTLSSMDGGPLVEMVTLLALILNKSDDCIKERHHSTAPS
;
A
#
# COMPACT_ATOMS: atom_id res chain seq x y z
N MET A 1 -0.03 10.34 10.32
CA MET A 1 0.22 11.04 11.60
C MET A 1 -0.09 10.08 12.74
N ASP A 2 0.51 10.24 13.91
CA ASP A 2 0.09 9.50 15.12
C ASP A 2 -1.03 10.25 15.87
N ALA A 3 -1.44 9.72 17.04
CA ALA A 3 -2.49 10.33 17.88
C ALA A 3 -2.12 11.74 18.39
N SER A 4 -0.85 12.14 18.32
CA SER A 4 -0.37 13.48 18.66
C SER A 4 -0.25 14.41 17.45
N SER A 5 -0.79 14.01 16.29
CA SER A 5 -0.64 14.70 15.00
C SER A 5 0.81 14.79 14.51
N LYS A 6 1.74 14.02 15.10
CA LYS A 6 3.12 14.00 14.65
C LYS A 6 3.22 13.27 13.32
N ILE A 7 3.94 13.87 12.37
CA ILE A 7 4.24 13.24 11.08
C ILE A 7 5.15 12.02 11.33
N LEU A 8 4.74 10.84 10.88
CA LEU A 8 5.53 9.61 10.99
C LEU A 8 6.64 9.56 9.94
N TYR A 9 6.28 9.92 8.70
CA TYR A 9 7.17 10.15 7.58
C TYR A 9 6.40 10.81 6.43
N GLU A 10 7.17 11.33 5.48
CA GLU A 10 6.70 11.84 4.20
C GLU A 10 7.24 10.96 3.08
N LEU A 11 6.44 10.76 2.04
CA LEU A 11 6.79 9.99 0.85
C LEU A 11 6.70 10.88 -0.37
N VAL A 12 7.75 10.87 -1.19
CA VAL A 12 7.80 11.58 -2.47
C VAL A 12 7.51 10.58 -3.59
N PRO A 13 6.46 10.76 -4.40
CA PRO A 13 6.15 9.90 -5.53
C PRO A 13 7.04 10.22 -6.74
N SER A 14 7.35 9.22 -7.56
CA SER A 14 8.00 9.40 -8.87
C SER A 14 7.05 9.96 -9.94
N ASN A 15 5.77 9.61 -9.82
CA ASN A 15 4.64 10.13 -10.60
C ASN A 15 3.33 9.80 -9.85
N ASP A 16 2.27 10.50 -10.19
CA ASP A 16 0.92 10.32 -9.65
C ASP A 16 -0.07 9.69 -10.65
N GLU A 17 0.32 9.49 -11.91
CA GLU A 17 -0.54 8.97 -12.99
C GLU A 17 -1.13 7.57 -12.72
N CYS A 18 -2.42 7.39 -13.04
CA CYS A 18 -3.07 6.07 -12.96
C CYS A 18 -2.40 5.05 -13.88
N ARG A 19 -2.38 3.77 -13.46
CA ARG A 19 -1.85 2.63 -14.23
C ARG A 19 -0.39 2.77 -14.69
N GLN A 20 0.32 3.80 -14.25
CA GLN A 20 1.75 3.90 -14.43
C GLN A 20 2.49 3.34 -13.23
N ASN A 21 3.64 2.73 -13.51
CA ASN A 21 4.57 2.31 -12.47
C ASN A 21 4.97 3.53 -11.64
N SER A 22 4.86 3.42 -10.32
CA SER A 22 5.20 4.51 -9.40
C SER A 22 6.07 3.99 -8.26
N VAL A 23 6.98 4.85 -7.82
CA VAL A 23 7.83 4.61 -6.65
C VAL A 23 7.59 5.75 -5.66
N TYR A 24 7.34 5.40 -4.40
CA TYR A 24 7.15 6.33 -3.31
C TYR A 24 8.30 6.15 -2.34
N VAL A 25 9.12 7.17 -2.18
CA VAL A 25 10.36 7.08 -1.42
C VAL A 25 10.34 8.03 -0.23
N GLN A 26 10.81 7.53 0.91
CA GLN A 26 11.26 8.36 2.01
C GLN A 26 12.77 8.50 1.92
N TYR A 27 13.24 9.69 1.56
CA TYR A 27 14.65 10.03 1.67
C TYR A 27 15.02 10.28 3.14
N GLU A 28 16.21 9.84 3.54
CA GLU A 28 16.87 10.40 4.71
C GLU A 28 17.67 11.65 4.33
N ASN A 29 18.11 12.40 5.33
CA ASN A 29 18.90 13.63 5.16
C ASN A 29 19.94 13.46 4.03
N PRO A 30 20.00 14.37 3.04
CA PRO A 30 20.83 14.25 1.83
C PRO A 30 22.33 14.03 2.09
N ASN A 31 22.81 14.22 3.33
CA ASN A 31 24.21 14.03 3.73
C ASN A 31 24.61 12.57 4.06
N ARG A 32 23.77 11.55 3.79
CA ARG A 32 24.10 10.13 4.05
C ARG A 32 24.85 9.46 2.89
N LYS A 33 25.92 8.71 3.21
CA LYS A 33 26.86 8.11 2.24
C LYS A 33 26.28 7.01 1.33
N ASP A 34 25.20 6.34 1.73
CA ASP A 34 24.62 5.21 0.97
C ASP A 34 23.52 5.64 -0.01
N GLN A 35 22.93 6.84 0.16
CA GLN A 35 21.81 7.39 -0.64
C GLN A 35 20.57 6.47 -0.79
N LEU A 36 20.50 5.36 -0.04
CA LEU A 36 19.37 4.43 -0.10
C LEU A 36 18.16 5.01 0.63
N PRO A 37 16.94 4.84 0.08
CA PRO A 37 15.73 5.31 0.74
C PRO A 37 15.51 4.55 2.05
N LYS A 38 15.08 5.28 3.08
CA LYS A 38 14.71 4.69 4.37
C LYS A 38 13.51 3.77 4.23
N ARG A 39 12.59 4.17 3.36
CA ARG A 39 11.37 3.44 2.98
C ARG A 39 11.12 3.63 1.51
N GLU A 40 10.66 2.58 0.87
CA GLU A 40 10.27 2.60 -0.52
C GLU A 40 9.03 1.74 -0.71
N PHE A 41 8.03 2.27 -1.41
CA PHE A 41 6.88 1.54 -1.90
C PHE A 41 6.88 1.61 -3.42
N LYS A 42 6.80 0.46 -4.08
CA LYS A 42 6.81 0.35 -5.52
C LYS A 42 5.52 -0.28 -5.99
N PHE A 43 4.88 0.40 -6.93
CA PHE A 43 3.75 -0.08 -7.69
C PHE A 43 4.21 -0.46 -9.09
N GLU A 44 3.84 -1.67 -9.52
CA GLU A 44 4.06 -2.15 -10.86
C GLU A 44 2.71 -2.49 -11.48
N SER A 45 2.25 -1.63 -12.37
CA SER A 45 1.02 -1.83 -13.14
C SER A 45 1.23 -2.95 -14.14
N HIS A 46 0.27 -3.87 -14.23
CA HIS A 46 0.30 -4.93 -15.23
C HIS A 46 -1.07 -5.00 -15.91
N ASP A 47 -1.19 -4.46 -17.12
CA ASP A 47 -2.48 -4.30 -17.82
C ASP A 47 -3.35 -5.57 -17.89
N PHE A 48 -2.73 -6.74 -18.07
CA PHE A 48 -3.42 -8.02 -18.24
C PHE A 48 -3.25 -8.99 -17.06
N ILE A 49 -2.56 -8.59 -15.99
CA ILE A 49 -2.29 -9.43 -14.81
C ILE A 49 -2.61 -8.61 -13.55
N HIS A 50 -2.38 -9.18 -12.38
CA HIS A 50 -2.42 -8.47 -11.12
C HIS A 50 -1.37 -7.37 -11.05
N ASP A 51 -1.82 -6.18 -10.67
CA ASP A 51 -0.94 -5.16 -10.15
C ASP A 51 -0.14 -5.69 -8.95
N LYS A 52 1.11 -5.26 -8.86
CA LYS A 52 2.01 -5.68 -7.80
C LYS A 52 2.42 -4.49 -6.99
N TRP A 53 2.33 -4.65 -5.68
CA TRP A 53 2.99 -3.75 -4.75
C TRP A 53 4.14 -4.47 -4.06
N ARG A 54 5.25 -3.77 -3.94
CA ARG A 54 6.38 -4.16 -3.11
C ARG A 54 6.69 -3.00 -2.19
N PHE A 55 7.13 -3.29 -0.99
CA PHE A 55 7.73 -2.24 -0.17
C PHE A 55 8.88 -2.78 0.63
N ASN A 56 9.77 -1.87 0.98
CA ASN A 56 10.89 -2.15 1.83
C ASN A 56 11.15 -0.97 2.77
N PHE A 57 11.69 -1.27 3.94
CA PHE A 57 12.09 -0.26 4.90
C PHE A 57 13.25 -0.76 5.75
N ARG A 58 14.03 0.18 6.28
CA ARG A 58 15.07 -0.10 7.26
C ARG A 58 14.46 -0.10 8.66
N ASP A 59 14.55 -1.24 9.36
CA ASP A 59 14.06 -1.35 10.73
C ASP A 59 15.01 -0.68 11.75
N SER A 60 14.66 -0.73 13.04
CA SER A 60 15.46 -0.15 14.12
C SER A 60 16.85 -0.77 14.28
N SER A 61 17.07 -1.99 13.77
CA SER A 61 18.38 -2.64 13.76
C SER A 61 19.26 -2.20 12.59
N GLY A 62 18.72 -1.38 11.67
CA GLY A 62 19.40 -1.02 10.43
C GLY A 62 19.25 -2.05 9.31
N THR A 63 18.45 -3.12 9.52
CA THR A 63 18.25 -4.17 8.53
C THR A 63 17.14 -3.79 7.56
N GLN A 64 17.39 -3.98 6.26
CA GLN A 64 16.34 -3.80 5.25
C GLN A 64 15.36 -4.97 5.30
N GLN A 65 14.08 -4.65 5.51
CA GLN A 65 12.98 -5.59 5.49
C GLN A 65 12.24 -5.47 4.16
N TYR A 66 11.84 -6.59 3.56
CA TYR A 66 11.23 -6.62 2.23
C TYR A 66 9.87 -7.31 2.28
N TYR A 67 8.91 -6.75 1.55
CA TYR A 67 7.54 -7.23 1.50
C TYR A 67 7.00 -7.21 0.08
N LYS A 68 6.12 -8.16 -0.23
CA LYS A 68 5.34 -8.21 -1.47
C LYS A 68 3.85 -8.34 -1.15
N PHE A 69 3.03 -7.63 -1.90
CA PHE A 69 1.58 -7.75 -1.87
C PHE A 69 1.12 -8.40 -3.17
N GLU A 70 0.32 -9.44 -3.02
CA GLU A 70 -0.30 -10.17 -4.12
C GLU A 70 -1.79 -9.80 -4.12
N GLN A 71 -2.15 -8.89 -5.03
CA GLN A 71 -3.51 -8.40 -5.20
C GLN A 71 -4.40 -9.46 -5.87
N ASN A 72 -5.67 -9.52 -5.51
CA ASN A 72 -6.66 -10.36 -6.20
C ASN A 72 -6.94 -9.82 -7.62
N LEU A 73 -7.33 -10.68 -8.56
CA LEU A 73 -7.67 -10.24 -9.93
C LEU A 73 -8.87 -9.29 -9.98
N THR A 74 -9.85 -9.50 -9.09
CA THR A 74 -11.19 -8.93 -9.22
C THR A 74 -11.47 -7.77 -8.28
N ASN A 75 -10.53 -7.46 -7.36
CA ASN A 75 -10.69 -6.39 -6.39
C ASN A 75 -9.34 -5.90 -5.86
N ARG A 76 -9.37 -4.79 -5.11
CA ARG A 76 -8.21 -4.18 -4.45
C ARG A 76 -7.65 -4.96 -3.24
N GLY A 77 -8.33 -6.03 -2.81
CA GLY A 77 -7.87 -6.90 -1.72
C GLY A 77 -6.74 -7.83 -2.14
N GLY A 78 -6.16 -8.55 -1.18
CA GLY A 78 -5.09 -9.50 -1.44
C GLY A 78 -4.28 -9.86 -0.20
N ARG A 79 -3.17 -10.57 -0.39
CA ARG A 79 -2.33 -11.06 0.71
C ARG A 79 -0.96 -10.39 0.71
N LEU A 80 -0.48 -10.05 1.89
CA LEU A 80 0.82 -9.43 2.11
C LEU A 80 1.79 -10.45 2.73
N TYR A 81 3.00 -10.47 2.19
CA TYR A 81 4.05 -11.40 2.59
C TYR A 81 5.36 -10.66 2.90
N LYS A 82 6.05 -11.10 3.96
CA LYS A 82 7.46 -10.81 4.20
C LYS A 82 8.32 -11.71 3.31
N VAL A 83 9.35 -11.13 2.70
CA VAL A 83 10.25 -11.80 1.77
C VAL A 83 11.66 -11.76 2.31
N ALA A 84 12.35 -12.90 2.30
CA ALA A 84 13.76 -13.00 2.63
C ALA A 84 14.46 -13.88 1.59
N ARG A 85 15.68 -13.51 1.21
CA ARG A 85 16.45 -14.25 0.21
C ARG A 85 16.68 -15.70 0.67
N GLY A 86 16.38 -16.66 -0.22
CA GLY A 86 16.57 -18.08 0.04
C GLY A 86 15.57 -18.69 1.04
N LYS A 87 14.53 -17.96 1.44
CA LYS A 87 13.47 -18.47 2.34
C LYS A 87 12.09 -18.37 1.67
N PRO A 88 11.16 -19.27 2.01
CA PRO A 88 9.76 -19.11 1.62
C PRO A 88 9.20 -17.77 2.09
N SER A 89 8.29 -17.19 1.30
CA SER A 89 7.59 -15.96 1.69
C SER A 89 6.67 -16.25 2.88
N GLN A 90 6.71 -15.39 3.90
CA GLN A 90 5.92 -15.54 5.11
C GLN A 90 4.70 -14.64 5.05
N PHE A 91 3.50 -15.20 5.20
CA PHE A 91 2.26 -14.41 5.30
C PHE A 91 2.31 -13.52 6.55
N VAL A 92 1.91 -12.24 6.41
CA VAL A 92 1.92 -11.28 7.52
C VAL A 92 0.64 -10.46 7.64
N ALA A 93 -0.11 -10.28 6.56
CA ALA A 93 -1.37 -9.54 6.60
C ALA A 93 -2.25 -9.84 5.40
N ILE A 94 -3.53 -9.47 5.52
CA ILE A 94 -4.51 -9.51 4.44
C ILE A 94 -5.24 -8.17 4.34
N TYR A 95 -5.44 -7.71 3.12
CA TYR A 95 -6.33 -6.59 2.80
C TYR A 95 -7.62 -7.12 2.21
N ARG A 96 -8.76 -6.66 2.71
CA ARG A 96 -10.09 -7.08 2.27
C ARG A 96 -10.90 -5.89 1.81
N ASP A 97 -11.43 -5.99 0.59
CA ASP A 97 -12.50 -5.13 0.10
C ASP A 97 -13.83 -5.81 0.41
N GLN A 98 -14.61 -5.24 1.33
CA GLN A 98 -15.76 -5.93 1.91
C GLN A 98 -16.92 -4.98 2.24
N LEU A 99 -18.13 -5.47 2.05
CA LEU A 99 -19.35 -4.85 2.56
C LEU A 99 -19.52 -5.27 4.04
N ARG A 100 -19.45 -4.32 4.96
CA ARG A 100 -19.62 -4.56 6.39
C ARG A 100 -20.96 -4.03 6.87
N GLY A 101 -21.73 -4.88 7.56
CA GLY A 101 -22.97 -4.51 8.24
C GLY A 101 -22.81 -4.65 9.76
N ASP A 102 -21.77 -4.04 10.33
CA ASP A 102 -21.56 -4.14 11.77
C ASP A 102 -22.72 -3.51 12.54
N LYS A 103 -23.16 -4.13 13.64
CA LYS A 103 -24.32 -3.67 14.43
C LYS A 103 -24.18 -2.26 14.99
N TRP A 104 -22.95 -1.78 15.19
CA TRP A 104 -22.67 -0.43 15.65
C TRP A 104 -22.69 0.61 14.52
N TRP A 105 -22.76 0.16 13.26
CA TRP A 105 -22.94 1.00 12.10
C TRP A 105 -24.45 1.09 11.82
N ASN A 106 -25.07 2.24 12.05
CA ASN A 106 -26.50 2.47 11.79
C ASN A 106 -26.79 2.59 10.28
N THR A 107 -26.37 1.60 9.47
CA THR A 107 -26.56 1.56 8.03
C THR A 107 -27.04 0.17 7.61
N PRO A 108 -28.36 -0.03 7.44
CA PRO A 108 -28.95 -1.34 7.12
C PRO A 108 -28.43 -1.97 5.81
N ALA A 109 -28.01 -1.14 4.84
CA ALA A 109 -27.43 -1.60 3.57
C ALA A 109 -25.95 -2.04 3.70
N GLY A 110 -25.34 -1.84 4.86
CA GLY A 110 -23.90 -2.00 5.07
C GLY A 110 -23.07 -0.89 4.42
N VAL A 111 -21.77 -0.90 4.72
CA VAL A 111 -20.80 0.05 4.20
C VAL A 111 -19.65 -0.68 3.53
N ARG A 112 -19.29 -0.24 2.32
CA ARG A 112 -18.09 -0.72 1.64
C ARG A 112 -16.87 -0.22 2.40
N THR A 113 -16.02 -1.15 2.79
CA THR A 113 -14.81 -0.86 3.56
C THR A 113 -13.62 -1.57 2.93
N PHE A 114 -12.45 -0.97 3.10
CA PHE A 114 -11.18 -1.59 2.79
C PHE A 114 -10.39 -1.74 4.08
N THR A 115 -10.20 -2.98 4.51
CA THR A 115 -9.69 -3.27 5.86
C THR A 115 -8.38 -4.04 5.80
N LEU A 116 -7.49 -3.73 6.73
CA LEU A 116 -6.27 -4.48 7.02
C LEU A 116 -6.50 -5.42 8.21
N SER A 117 -6.10 -6.68 8.08
CA SER A 117 -5.89 -7.59 9.22
C SER A 117 -4.42 -8.04 9.22
N SER A 118 -3.69 -7.74 10.28
CA SER A 118 -2.26 -8.07 10.43
C SER A 118 -2.05 -9.18 11.44
N MET A 119 -0.99 -9.96 11.26
CA MET A 119 -0.41 -10.78 12.32
C MET A 119 0.36 -9.92 13.32
N ASP A 120 0.55 -10.44 14.53
CA ASP A 120 1.38 -9.81 15.56
C ASP A 120 2.82 -9.64 15.06
N GLY A 121 3.44 -8.50 15.41
CA GLY A 121 4.80 -8.16 15.00
C GLY A 121 4.94 -7.71 13.53
N GLY A 122 3.84 -7.56 12.79
CA GLY A 122 3.85 -6.94 11.47
C GLY A 122 4.20 -5.44 11.52
N PRO A 123 4.84 -4.88 10.47
CA PRO A 123 5.12 -3.45 10.37
C PRO A 123 3.85 -2.64 10.11
N LEU A 124 3.07 -2.41 11.16
CA LEU A 124 1.72 -1.83 11.06
C LEU A 124 1.71 -0.47 10.34
N VAL A 125 2.70 0.39 10.57
CA VAL A 125 2.77 1.73 9.96
C VAL A 125 2.92 1.61 8.44
N GLU A 126 3.84 0.76 7.98
CA GLU A 126 4.08 0.52 6.57
C GLU A 126 2.91 -0.23 5.91
N MET A 127 2.26 -1.16 6.62
CA MET A 127 1.05 -1.85 6.15
C MET A 127 -0.13 -0.89 5.97
N VAL A 128 -0.39 -0.01 6.94
CA VAL A 128 -1.43 1.02 6.82
C VAL A 128 -1.11 2.02 5.72
N THR A 129 0.17 2.31 5.49
CA THR A 129 0.58 3.17 4.37
C THR A 129 0.31 2.49 3.03
N LEU A 130 0.64 1.21 2.90
CA LEU A 130 0.29 0.46 1.69
C LEU A 130 -1.23 0.41 1.47
N LEU A 131 -2.03 0.22 2.52
CA LEU A 131 -3.50 0.30 2.44
C LEU A 131 -3.95 1.63 1.81
N ALA A 132 -3.39 2.76 2.29
CA ALA A 132 -3.71 4.09 1.78
C ALA A 132 -3.26 4.29 0.32
N LEU A 133 -2.06 3.81 -0.04
CA LEU A 133 -1.55 3.90 -1.42
C LEU A 133 -2.40 3.10 -2.41
N ILE A 134 -2.84 1.90 -2.02
CA ILE A 134 -3.74 1.07 -2.83
C ILE A 134 -5.08 1.78 -3.03
N LEU A 135 -5.63 2.39 -1.97
CA LEU A 135 -6.88 3.15 -2.05
C LEU A 135 -6.75 4.34 -3.02
N ASN A 136 -5.74 5.17 -2.83
CA ASN A 136 -5.53 6.36 -3.66
C ASN A 136 -5.37 5.97 -5.14
N LYS A 137 -4.50 5.02 -5.46
CA LYS A 137 -4.32 4.58 -6.86
C LYS A 137 -5.58 3.95 -7.44
N SER A 138 -6.37 3.21 -6.65
CA SER A 138 -7.64 2.65 -7.13
C SER A 138 -8.67 3.75 -7.43
N ASP A 139 -8.77 4.76 -6.57
CA ASP A 139 -9.74 5.85 -6.69
C ASP A 139 -9.37 6.81 -7.83
N ASP A 140 -8.09 7.13 -8.00
CA ASP A 140 -7.60 7.95 -9.12
C ASP A 140 -7.92 7.30 -10.47
N CYS A 141 -7.72 5.99 -10.56
CA CYS A 141 -8.10 5.22 -11.75
C CYS A 141 -9.60 5.16 -12.03
N ILE A 142 -10.46 5.25 -11.00
CA ILE A 142 -11.91 5.35 -11.19
C ILE A 142 -12.27 6.74 -11.73
N LYS A 143 -11.70 7.81 -11.15
CA LYS A 143 -11.95 9.19 -11.58
C LYS A 143 -11.53 9.43 -13.04
N GLU A 144 -10.35 8.95 -13.45
CA GLU A 144 -9.88 9.10 -14.82
C GLU A 144 -10.77 8.40 -15.85
N ARG A 145 -11.37 7.25 -15.52
CA ARG A 145 -12.37 6.59 -16.39
C ARG A 145 -13.61 7.45 -16.58
N HIS A 146 -14.08 8.11 -15.51
CA HIS A 146 -15.26 8.97 -15.60
C HIS A 146 -15.00 10.25 -16.40
N HIS A 147 -13.80 10.83 -16.29
CA HIS A 147 -13.39 11.97 -17.12
C HIS A 147 -13.20 11.60 -18.60
N SER A 148 -12.73 10.40 -18.91
CA SER A 148 -12.59 9.91 -20.29
C SER A 148 -13.92 9.60 -20.99
N THR A 149 -15.04 9.60 -20.26
CA THR A 149 -16.39 9.35 -20.80
C THR A 149 -17.25 10.61 -20.94
N ALA A 150 -16.72 11.80 -20.62
CA ALA A 150 -17.43 13.04 -20.88
C ALA A 150 -17.30 13.40 -22.37
N PRO A 151 -18.40 13.60 -23.12
CA PRO A 151 -18.31 14.04 -24.50
C PRO A 151 -17.78 15.48 -24.53
N SER A 152 -16.77 15.70 -25.37
CA SER A 152 -16.29 17.01 -25.83
C SER A 152 -17.34 17.73 -26.66
#